data_AF-A0A377LTL7-F1
#
_entry.id   AF-A0A377LTL7-F1
#
_cell.length_a   1.000
_cell.length_b   1.000
_cell.length_c   1.000
_cell.angle_alpha   90.00
_cell.angle_beta   90.00
_cell.angle_gamma   90.00
#
_symmetry.space_group_name_H-M   'P 1'
#
loop_
_entity.id
_entity.type
_entity.pdbx_description
1 polymer ?
#
loop_
_entity_poly.entity_id
_entity_poly.type
_entity_poly.pdbx_seq_one_letter_code
_entity_poly.pdbx_strand_id
1 'polypeptide(L)'
;MLVSCSSKKGDEYNEAWVKDTNGFDILMGQFAHNIENIWGFNEVLIAGPKDYVKYTDAYQTRSHINFDDGTITVETIAGTDPAAHLRQAIIKTLLMGDDPGSIDLYSDADDITISKEPFLYGQVVDQTGQPIRWEGRATKFADYLLQTRLKSRTNGLKVIYSVTINLVPNHLDKRAHKYLGMVRQASRKYGVDESLILAIMQTESSFNPYAVSRSDALGLMQVVQHSAVKTCSAHRGNRARRAVAICLTRKATLIPVRPIWRC
;
A
#
# COMPACT_ATOMS: atom_id res chain seq x y z
N MET A 1 -22.88 44.67 39.06
CA MET A 1 -23.02 43.40 38.32
C MET A 1 -21.90 43.33 37.32
N LEU A 2 -21.05 42.30 37.43
CA LEU A 2 -19.87 42.10 36.57
C LEU A 2 -20.30 41.48 35.25
N VAL A 3 -19.88 42.09 34.14
CA VAL A 3 -19.99 41.54 32.78
C VAL A 3 -18.91 40.45 32.65
N SER A 4 -19.34 39.21 32.41
CA SER A 4 -18.44 38.07 32.22
C SER A 4 -18.20 37.84 30.73
N CYS A 5 -16.93 37.90 30.33
CA CYS A 5 -16.45 37.66 28.97
C CYS A 5 -16.62 36.18 28.57
N SER A 6 -17.25 35.95 27.42
CA SER A 6 -17.22 34.68 26.70
C SER A 6 -15.83 34.47 26.09
N SER A 7 -15.05 33.54 26.65
CA SER A 7 -13.84 33.04 25.99
C SER A 7 -14.17 31.75 25.24
N LYS A 8 -14.20 31.85 23.91
CA LYS A 8 -14.09 30.68 23.03
C LYS A 8 -12.73 30.04 23.30
N LYS A 9 -12.70 28.81 23.82
CA LYS A 9 -11.49 28.00 23.86
C LYS A 9 -11.07 27.70 22.42
N GLY A 10 -9.98 28.33 21.99
CA GLY A 10 -9.33 28.05 20.72
C GLY A 10 -8.86 26.61 20.66
N ASP A 11 -8.97 26.05 19.46
CA ASP A 11 -8.39 24.76 19.10
C ASP A 11 -6.92 24.71 19.51
N GLU A 12 -6.53 23.65 20.21
CA GLU A 12 -5.16 23.40 20.62
C GLU A 12 -4.34 23.07 19.36
N TYR A 13 -3.71 24.10 18.78
CA TYR A 13 -2.79 24.01 17.63
C TYR A 13 -1.57 23.20 18.05
N ASN A 14 -1.46 21.99 17.50
CA ASN A 14 -0.51 21.00 17.94
C ASN A 14 0.62 20.95 16.90
N GLU A 15 1.62 21.83 17.05
CA GLU A 15 2.65 22.15 16.04
C GLU A 15 3.43 20.94 15.52
N ALA A 16 3.65 19.91 16.34
CA ALA A 16 4.34 18.69 15.93
C ALA A 16 3.60 17.97 14.78
N TRP A 17 2.26 17.98 14.80
CA TRP A 17 1.43 17.32 13.80
C TRP A 17 1.38 18.08 12.48
N VAL A 18 1.35 19.42 12.55
CA VAL A 18 1.40 20.29 11.36
C VAL A 18 2.77 20.19 10.68
N LYS A 19 3.83 20.01 11.46
CA LYS A 19 5.18 19.76 10.95
C LYS A 19 5.28 18.39 10.26
N ASP A 20 4.65 17.36 10.82
CA ASP A 20 4.64 16.01 10.23
C ASP A 20 3.85 15.94 8.90
N THR A 21 2.69 16.60 8.80
CA THR A 21 1.91 16.65 7.54
C THR A 21 2.62 17.45 6.46
N ASN A 22 3.18 18.62 6.81
CA ASN A 22 3.92 19.43 5.84
C ASN A 22 5.19 18.72 5.33
N GLY A 23 5.89 17.98 6.21
CA GLY A 23 7.04 17.18 5.80
C GLY A 23 6.65 16.07 4.83
N PHE A 24 5.55 15.38 5.10
CA PHE A 24 5.01 14.34 4.22
C PHE A 24 4.58 14.90 2.87
N ASP A 25 3.87 16.05 2.84
CA ASP A 25 3.46 16.71 1.60
C ASP A 25 4.67 17.12 0.74
N ILE A 26 5.74 17.62 1.36
CA ILE A 26 6.99 17.95 0.66
C ILE A 26 7.63 16.69 0.08
N LEU A 27 7.71 15.60 0.86
CA LEU A 27 8.22 14.32 0.37
C LEU A 27 7.39 13.80 -0.80
N MET A 28 6.06 13.94 -0.76
CA MET A 28 5.16 13.53 -1.84
C MET A 28 5.38 14.37 -3.09
N GLY A 29 5.55 15.67 -2.93
CA GLY A 29 5.89 16.56 -4.04
C GLY A 29 7.22 16.19 -4.68
N GLN A 30 8.26 15.94 -3.87
CA GLN A 30 9.59 15.53 -4.35
C GLN A 30 9.54 14.17 -5.05
N PHE A 31 8.86 13.19 -4.46
CA PHE A 31 8.68 11.87 -5.02
C PHE A 31 7.98 11.90 -6.38
N ALA A 32 6.84 12.60 -6.46
CA ALA A 32 6.10 12.77 -7.71
C ALA A 32 6.95 13.48 -8.78
N HIS A 33 7.71 14.51 -8.38
CA HIS A 33 8.60 15.24 -9.27
C HIS A 33 9.75 14.37 -9.80
N ASN A 34 10.36 13.53 -8.95
CA ASN A 34 11.41 12.58 -9.37
C ASN A 34 10.89 11.61 -10.42
N ILE A 35 9.67 11.08 -10.22
CA ILE A 35 9.02 10.20 -11.19
C ILE A 35 8.74 10.95 -12.50
N GLU A 36 8.15 12.14 -12.41
CA GLU A 36 7.82 12.98 -13.57
C GLU A 36 9.05 13.26 -14.44
N ASN A 37 10.19 13.60 -13.83
CA ASN A 37 11.43 13.90 -14.56
C ASN A 37 11.93 12.71 -15.39
N ILE A 38 11.63 11.49 -14.98
CA ILE A 38 12.16 10.28 -15.62
C ILE A 38 11.11 9.66 -16.55
N TRP A 39 9.85 9.57 -16.13
CA TRP A 39 8.75 8.92 -16.86
C TRP A 39 7.92 9.89 -17.71
N GLY A 40 7.88 11.17 -17.35
CA GLY A 40 6.99 12.18 -17.91
C GLY A 40 5.70 12.34 -17.10
N PHE A 41 5.09 13.53 -17.18
CA PHE A 41 3.91 13.92 -16.41
C PHE A 41 2.72 12.95 -16.55
N ASN A 42 2.46 12.44 -17.76
CA ASN A 42 1.36 11.52 -18.03
C ASN A 42 1.59 10.09 -17.49
N GLU A 43 2.79 9.80 -16.99
CA GLU A 43 3.17 8.47 -16.49
C GLU A 43 3.41 8.45 -14.98
N VAL A 44 3.12 9.54 -14.26
CA VAL A 44 3.23 9.57 -12.81
C VAL A 44 2.20 8.62 -12.20
N LEU A 45 2.69 7.56 -11.56
CA LEU A 45 1.88 6.55 -10.87
C LEU A 45 2.33 6.51 -9.42
N ILE A 46 1.40 6.60 -8.48
CA ILE A 46 1.69 6.65 -7.04
C ILE A 46 0.81 5.60 -6.35
N ALA A 47 1.30 5.04 -5.25
CA ALA A 47 0.52 4.12 -4.42
C ALA A 47 -0.80 4.76 -3.98
N GLY A 48 -1.84 3.94 -3.89
CA GLY A 48 -3.17 4.34 -3.48
C GLY A 48 -3.81 3.32 -2.53
N PRO A 49 -5.07 3.52 -2.14
CA PRO A 49 -5.75 2.60 -1.23
C PRO A 49 -5.84 1.18 -1.78
N LYS A 50 -5.98 1.05 -3.11
CA LYS A 50 -6.17 -0.21 -3.81
C LYS A 50 -5.06 -0.54 -4.81
N ASP A 51 -4.00 0.26 -4.77
CA ASP A 51 -2.87 0.16 -5.69
C ASP A 51 -1.59 0.17 -4.87
N TYR A 52 -0.88 -0.94 -4.87
CA TYR A 52 0.51 -0.95 -4.41
C TYR A 52 1.39 -0.48 -5.56
N VAL A 53 2.23 0.52 -5.33
CA VAL A 53 3.21 1.00 -6.31
C VAL A 53 4.53 1.18 -5.58
N LYS A 54 5.57 0.49 -6.05
CA LYS A 54 6.93 0.65 -5.52
C LYS A 54 7.89 0.90 -6.66
N TYR A 55 8.66 1.99 -6.53
CA TYR A 55 9.75 2.32 -7.42
C TYR A 55 11.07 1.76 -6.89
N THR A 56 11.94 1.35 -7.81
CA THR A 56 13.31 0.89 -7.55
C THR A 56 14.23 1.34 -8.69
N ASP A 57 15.51 1.00 -8.62
CA ASP A 57 16.50 1.28 -9.66
C ASP A 57 16.63 2.77 -10.01
N ALA A 58 16.73 3.63 -9.00
CA ALA A 58 16.72 5.09 -9.17
C ALA A 58 15.48 5.55 -9.94
N TYR A 59 14.30 5.09 -9.50
CA TYR A 59 12.99 5.34 -10.10
C TYR A 59 12.80 4.80 -11.52
N GLN A 60 13.74 4.06 -12.11
CA GLN A 60 13.60 3.56 -13.48
C GLN A 60 12.70 2.34 -13.60
N THR A 61 12.46 1.64 -12.50
CA THR A 61 11.63 0.43 -12.46
C THR A 61 10.50 0.63 -11.46
N ARG A 62 9.29 0.20 -11.80
CA ARG A 62 8.14 0.21 -10.88
C ARG A 62 7.40 -1.12 -10.90
N SER A 63 6.95 -1.53 -9.72
CA SER A 63 6.07 -2.67 -9.53
C SER A 63 4.71 -2.17 -9.06
N HIS A 64 3.67 -2.41 -9.85
CA HIS A 64 2.30 -1.99 -9.58
C HIS A 64 1.42 -3.23 -9.36
N ILE A 65 0.73 -3.30 -8.22
CA ILE A 65 -0.29 -4.31 -7.96
C ILE A 65 -1.62 -3.57 -7.83
N ASN A 66 -2.52 -3.80 -8.78
CA ASN A 66 -3.90 -3.34 -8.71
C ASN A 66 -4.73 -4.45 -8.03
N PHE A 67 -5.20 -4.17 -6.81
CA PHE A 67 -5.92 -5.13 -6.00
C PHE A 67 -7.38 -5.31 -6.43
N ASP A 68 -7.97 -4.34 -7.11
CA ASP A 68 -9.34 -4.42 -7.65
C ASP A 68 -9.37 -5.33 -8.87
N ASP A 69 -8.53 -5.05 -9.87
CA ASP A 69 -8.49 -5.79 -11.13
C ASP A 69 -7.73 -7.12 -11.02
N GLY A 70 -6.99 -7.31 -9.93
CA GLY A 70 -6.19 -8.50 -9.71
C GLY A 70 -5.05 -8.61 -10.72
N THR A 71 -4.32 -7.54 -10.94
CA THR A 71 -3.19 -7.50 -11.88
C THR A 71 -1.92 -7.01 -11.20
N ILE A 72 -0.80 -7.57 -11.61
CA ILE A 72 0.55 -7.09 -11.28
C ILE A 72 1.20 -6.65 -12.57
N THR A 73 1.59 -5.39 -12.66
CA THR A 73 2.33 -4.84 -13.79
C THR A 73 3.69 -4.40 -13.30
N VAL A 74 4.74 -4.99 -13.88
CA VAL A 74 6.13 -4.56 -13.62
C VAL A 74 6.62 -3.86 -14.87
N GLU A 75 7.11 -2.63 -14.71
CA GLU A 75 7.55 -1.78 -15.82
C GLU A 75 8.94 -1.22 -15.55
N THR A 76 9.73 -1.06 -16.61
CA THR A 76 11.01 -0.35 -16.55
C THR A 76 11.21 0.54 -17.76
N ILE A 77 11.87 1.67 -17.54
CA ILE A 77 12.33 2.61 -18.56
C ILE A 77 13.86 2.68 -18.65
N ALA A 78 14.54 1.75 -17.98
CA ALA A 78 15.98 1.63 -18.05
C ALA A 78 16.44 1.38 -19.50
N GLY A 79 17.35 2.21 -19.99
CA GLY A 79 17.91 2.08 -21.34
C GLY A 79 18.92 0.93 -21.47
N THR A 80 19.48 0.49 -20.35
CA THR A 80 20.47 -0.59 -20.27
C THR A 80 19.86 -1.81 -19.59
N ASP A 81 19.94 -2.96 -20.24
CA ASP A 81 19.44 -4.26 -19.75
C ASP A 81 18.05 -4.23 -19.05
N PRO A 82 17.00 -3.77 -19.76
CA PRO A 82 15.65 -3.69 -19.20
C PRO A 82 15.11 -5.06 -18.74
N ALA A 83 15.55 -6.15 -19.38
CA ALA A 83 15.14 -7.50 -19.00
C ALA A 83 15.64 -7.87 -17.60
N ALA A 84 16.88 -7.54 -17.23
CA ALA A 84 17.39 -7.79 -15.89
C ALA A 84 16.66 -6.97 -14.81
N HIS A 85 16.36 -5.70 -15.08
CA HIS A 85 15.57 -4.85 -14.19
C HIS A 85 14.18 -5.44 -13.92
N LEU A 86 13.45 -5.80 -14.99
CA LEU A 86 12.15 -6.45 -14.87
C LEU A 86 12.25 -7.78 -14.11
N ARG A 87 13.27 -8.59 -14.39
CA ARG A 87 13.48 -9.88 -13.73
C ARG A 87 13.60 -9.73 -12.22
N GLN A 88 14.45 -8.81 -11.76
CA GLN A 88 14.68 -8.58 -10.33
C GLN A 88 13.41 -8.06 -9.65
N ALA A 89 12.73 -7.08 -10.27
CA ALA A 89 11.48 -6.55 -9.74
C ALA A 89 10.39 -7.63 -9.65
N ILE A 90 10.20 -8.46 -10.68
CA ILE A 90 9.23 -9.57 -10.66
C ILE A 90 9.51 -10.53 -9.49
N ILE A 91 10.77 -10.95 -9.31
CA ILE A 91 11.14 -11.89 -8.24
C ILE A 91 10.84 -11.28 -6.86
N LYS A 92 11.24 -10.03 -6.64
CA LYS A 92 11.02 -9.32 -5.37
C LYS A 92 9.54 -9.13 -5.08
N THR A 93 8.75 -8.68 -6.05
CA THR A 93 7.30 -8.50 -5.88
C THR A 93 6.62 -9.82 -5.55
N LEU A 94 6.97 -10.93 -6.23
CA LEU A 94 6.35 -12.23 -5.97
C LEU A 94 6.69 -12.81 -4.60
N LEU A 95 7.83 -12.41 -4.02
CA LEU A 95 8.36 -12.96 -2.77
C LEU A 95 8.34 -11.97 -1.61
N MET A 96 7.79 -10.77 -1.79
CA MET A 96 7.72 -9.75 -0.75
C MET A 96 6.96 -10.26 0.47
N GLY A 97 7.47 -9.94 1.66
CA GLY A 97 6.77 -10.19 2.92
C GLY A 97 5.50 -9.37 3.09
N ASP A 98 4.69 -9.74 4.09
CA ASP A 98 3.48 -9.02 4.52
C ASP A 98 3.82 -8.08 5.68
N ASP A 99 4.78 -7.18 5.46
CA ASP A 99 5.21 -6.16 6.44
C ASP A 99 5.02 -4.74 5.87
N PRO A 100 3.83 -4.14 6.03
CA PRO A 100 3.57 -2.77 5.60
C PRO A 100 4.30 -1.70 6.42
N GLY A 101 4.89 -2.06 7.57
CA GLY A 101 5.62 -1.10 8.42
C GLY A 101 7.08 -0.91 8.05
N SER A 102 7.65 -1.86 7.32
CA SER A 102 9.06 -1.80 6.91
C SER A 102 9.26 -1.22 5.50
N ILE A 103 8.21 -1.06 4.71
CA ILE A 103 8.29 -0.64 3.30
C ILE A 103 7.84 0.81 3.17
N ASP A 104 8.75 1.65 2.69
CA ASP A 104 8.50 3.00 2.24
C ASP A 104 8.12 3.00 0.75
N LEU A 105 6.85 3.24 0.46
CA LEU A 105 6.33 3.28 -0.93
C LEU A 105 6.71 4.58 -1.66
N TYR A 106 7.27 5.54 -0.94
CA TYR A 106 7.51 6.90 -1.42
C TYR A 106 9.00 7.22 -1.57
N SER A 107 9.82 6.18 -1.65
CA SER A 107 11.21 6.24 -2.06
C SER A 107 11.55 5.10 -3.01
N ASP A 108 12.67 5.24 -3.71
CA ASP A 108 13.25 4.22 -4.57
C ASP A 108 14.17 3.23 -3.83
N ALA A 109 14.25 3.35 -2.49
CA ALA A 109 15.07 2.48 -1.67
C ALA A 109 14.62 1.02 -1.78
N ASP A 110 15.58 0.10 -1.86
CA ASP A 110 15.32 -1.33 -1.96
C ASP A 110 15.10 -1.97 -0.58
N ASP A 111 13.94 -1.70 -0.01
CA ASP A 111 13.49 -2.13 1.31
C ASP A 111 12.58 -3.38 1.28
N ILE A 112 12.40 -3.97 0.09
CA ILE A 112 11.58 -5.16 -0.11
C ILE A 112 12.29 -6.38 0.48
N THR A 113 11.75 -6.92 1.57
CA THR A 113 12.27 -8.13 2.20
C THR A 113 11.63 -9.39 1.62
N ILE A 114 12.47 -10.35 1.24
CA ILE A 114 12.04 -11.66 0.77
C ILE A 114 11.57 -12.49 1.98
N SER A 115 10.32 -12.95 1.94
CA SER A 115 9.72 -13.75 3.00
C SER A 115 9.57 -15.22 2.61
N LYS A 116 9.65 -16.11 3.61
CA LYS A 116 9.27 -17.53 3.45
C LYS A 116 7.77 -17.72 3.25
N GLU A 117 6.98 -16.75 3.70
CA GLU A 117 5.54 -16.63 3.47
C GLU A 117 5.28 -15.32 2.73
N PRO A 118 5.38 -15.33 1.38
CA PRO A 118 5.13 -14.11 0.61
C PRO A 118 3.69 -13.62 0.77
N PHE A 119 3.54 -12.29 0.74
CA PHE A 119 2.23 -11.64 0.75
C PHE A 119 1.31 -12.16 -0.36
N LEU A 120 1.86 -12.37 -1.56
CA LEU A 120 1.16 -12.85 -2.75
C LEU A 120 1.04 -14.39 -2.83
N TYR A 121 1.48 -15.12 -1.80
CA TYR A 121 1.41 -16.58 -1.82
C TYR A 121 -0.04 -17.08 -1.98
N GLY A 122 -0.26 -17.90 -3.01
CA GLY A 122 -1.58 -18.41 -3.36
C GLY A 122 -2.49 -17.42 -4.09
N GLN A 123 -2.13 -16.13 -4.16
CA GLN A 123 -2.80 -15.12 -5.00
C GLN A 123 -2.27 -15.13 -6.43
N VAL A 124 -1.02 -15.56 -6.63
CA VAL A 124 -0.38 -15.73 -7.93
C VAL A 124 0.02 -17.19 -8.11
N VAL A 125 -0.16 -17.69 -9.32
CA VAL A 125 0.39 -18.97 -9.77
C VAL A 125 1.31 -18.76 -10.97
N ASP A 126 2.29 -19.64 -11.11
CA ASP A 126 3.16 -19.66 -12.28
C ASP A 126 2.47 -20.29 -13.50
N GLN A 127 3.19 -20.42 -14.61
CA GLN A 127 2.69 -21.05 -15.85
C GLN A 127 2.31 -22.53 -15.69
N THR A 128 2.71 -23.18 -14.59
CA THR A 128 2.35 -24.56 -14.24
C THR A 128 1.16 -24.64 -13.29
N GLY A 129 0.54 -23.49 -12.96
CA GLY A 129 -0.58 -23.40 -12.03
C GLY A 129 -0.18 -23.56 -10.56
N GLN A 130 1.11 -23.46 -10.24
CA GLN A 130 1.63 -23.67 -8.89
C GLN A 130 1.87 -22.34 -8.16
N PRO A 131 1.56 -22.25 -6.85
CA PRO A 131 1.80 -21.05 -6.08
C PRO A 131 3.30 -20.81 -5.87
N ILE A 132 3.69 -19.53 -5.81
CA ILE A 132 5.09 -19.11 -5.79
C ILE A 132 5.50 -18.70 -4.37
N ARG A 133 6.47 -19.43 -3.79
CA ARG A 133 7.10 -19.07 -2.51
C ARG A 133 8.62 -19.22 -2.47
N TRP A 134 9.20 -19.78 -3.51
CA TRP A 134 10.63 -20.11 -3.57
C TRP A 134 11.29 -19.29 -4.65
N GLU A 135 12.47 -18.75 -4.35
CA GLU A 135 13.26 -17.95 -5.29
C GLU A 135 13.52 -18.65 -6.62
N GLY A 136 13.87 -19.94 -6.59
CA GLY A 136 14.08 -20.71 -7.82
C GLY A 136 12.82 -20.83 -8.69
N ARG A 137 11.62 -20.87 -8.09
CA ARG A 137 10.36 -20.87 -8.84
C ARG A 137 10.02 -19.48 -9.37
N ALA A 138 10.16 -18.44 -8.54
CA ALA A 138 9.96 -17.06 -8.94
C ALA A 138 10.89 -16.67 -10.11
N THR A 139 12.16 -17.08 -10.03
CA THR A 139 13.17 -16.94 -11.09
C THR A 139 12.69 -17.57 -12.40
N LYS A 140 12.33 -18.86 -12.38
CA LYS A 140 11.86 -19.55 -13.60
C LYS A 140 10.60 -18.91 -14.19
N PHE A 141 9.71 -18.42 -13.34
CA PHE A 141 8.51 -17.74 -13.79
C PHE A 141 8.83 -16.37 -14.40
N ALA A 142 9.74 -15.59 -13.79
CA ALA A 142 10.22 -14.34 -14.36
C ALA A 142 10.86 -14.55 -15.73
N ASP A 143 11.74 -15.55 -15.87
CA ASP A 143 12.37 -15.90 -17.14
C ASP A 143 11.32 -16.28 -18.21
N TYR A 144 10.31 -17.07 -17.84
CA TYR A 144 9.19 -17.40 -18.73
C TYR A 144 8.39 -16.17 -19.16
N LEU A 145 8.10 -15.26 -18.24
CA LEU A 145 7.34 -14.04 -18.52
C LEU A 145 8.11 -13.10 -19.46
N LEU A 146 9.41 -12.94 -19.25
CA LEU A 146 10.27 -12.12 -20.11
C LEU A 146 10.36 -12.67 -21.54
N GLN A 147 10.27 -14.00 -21.71
CA GLN A 147 10.29 -14.63 -23.03
C GLN A 147 8.93 -14.58 -23.75
N THR A 148 7.82 -14.64 -23.01
CA THR A 148 6.48 -14.89 -23.61
C THR A 148 5.49 -13.75 -23.46
N ARG A 149 5.69 -12.86 -22.49
CA ARG A 149 4.74 -11.80 -22.08
C ARG A 149 5.36 -10.41 -22.04
N LEU A 150 6.63 -10.25 -22.42
CA LEU A 150 7.27 -8.95 -22.52
C LEU A 150 6.55 -8.08 -23.56
N LYS A 151 6.15 -6.89 -23.13
CA LYS A 151 5.57 -5.85 -23.98
C LYS A 151 6.46 -4.62 -23.93
N SER A 152 6.36 -3.81 -24.97
CA SER A 152 6.99 -2.50 -25.02
C SER A 152 5.97 -1.47 -25.48
N ARG A 153 6.00 -0.29 -24.89
CA ARG A 153 5.23 0.88 -25.30
C ARG A 153 6.13 2.11 -25.31
N THR A 154 5.76 3.13 -26.07
CA THR A 154 6.49 4.41 -26.08
C THR A 154 5.64 5.48 -25.40
N ASN A 155 6.25 6.29 -24.55
CA ASN A 155 5.63 7.52 -24.03
C ASN A 155 6.07 8.75 -24.85
N GLY A 156 6.26 8.57 -26.16
CA GLY A 156 6.75 9.58 -27.09
C GLY A 156 8.29 9.69 -27.12
N LEU A 157 8.94 9.81 -25.95
CA LEU A 157 10.39 10.00 -25.84
C LEU A 157 11.17 8.73 -25.48
N LYS A 158 10.60 7.88 -24.63
CA LYS A 158 11.27 6.70 -24.07
C LYS A 158 10.44 5.44 -24.30
N VAL A 159 11.14 4.31 -24.47
CA VAL A 159 10.54 2.98 -24.52
C VAL A 159 10.39 2.45 -23.10
N ILE A 160 9.19 2.00 -22.78
CA ILE A 160 8.82 1.40 -21.50
C ILE A 160 8.58 -0.09 -21.77
N TYR A 161 9.36 -0.94 -21.11
CA TYR A 161 9.18 -2.38 -21.15
C TYR A 161 8.31 -2.81 -19.97
N SER A 162 7.40 -3.74 -20.20
CA SER A 162 6.47 -4.19 -19.18
C SER A 162 6.12 -5.67 -19.27
N VAL A 163 5.78 -6.22 -18.12
CA VAL A 163 5.22 -7.57 -17.96
C VAL A 163 3.97 -7.46 -17.08
N THR A 164 2.88 -8.08 -17.52
CA THR A 164 1.64 -8.17 -16.75
C THR A 164 1.40 -9.60 -16.29
N ILE A 165 1.11 -9.77 -15.01
CA ILE A 165 0.77 -11.03 -14.36
C ILE A 165 -0.63 -10.90 -13.78
N ASN A 166 -1.52 -11.83 -14.11
CA ASN A 166 -2.86 -11.85 -13.54
C ASN A 166 -2.85 -12.67 -12.24
N LEU A 167 -3.54 -12.16 -11.21
CA LEU A 167 -3.83 -12.91 -10.01
C LEU A 167 -4.86 -14.02 -10.31
N VAL A 168 -4.97 -14.99 -9.40
CA VAL A 168 -6.03 -16.01 -9.47
C VAL A 168 -7.42 -15.38 -9.32
N PRO A 169 -8.48 -15.89 -9.95
CA PRO A 169 -9.80 -15.26 -9.94
C PRO A 169 -10.38 -15.01 -8.53
N ASN A 170 -10.03 -15.84 -7.55
CA ASN A 170 -10.46 -15.68 -6.16
C ASN A 170 -9.40 -14.99 -5.28
N HIS A 171 -8.56 -14.12 -5.85
CA HIS A 171 -7.52 -13.41 -5.11
C HIS A 171 -8.10 -12.58 -3.96
N LEU A 172 -9.28 -11.99 -4.15
CA LEU A 172 -9.93 -11.14 -3.15
C LEU A 172 -10.30 -11.97 -1.90
N ASP A 173 -10.95 -13.12 -2.10
CA ASP A 173 -11.30 -14.03 -1.01
C ASP A 173 -10.07 -14.57 -0.28
N LYS A 174 -9.01 -14.90 -1.03
CA LYS A 174 -7.73 -15.33 -0.45
C LYS A 174 -7.09 -14.26 0.42
N ARG A 175 -7.15 -12.98 0.02
CA ARG A 175 -6.70 -11.86 0.87
C ARG A 175 -7.60 -11.67 2.08
N ALA A 176 -8.91 -11.62 1.87
CA ALA A 176 -9.89 -11.45 2.95
C ALA A 176 -9.73 -12.53 4.04
N HIS A 177 -9.40 -13.76 3.64
CA HIS A 177 -9.18 -14.88 4.55
C HIS A 177 -8.14 -14.59 5.63
N LYS A 178 -7.07 -13.83 5.30
CA LYS A 178 -6.03 -13.42 6.26
C LYS A 178 -6.58 -12.62 7.44
N TYR A 179 -7.66 -11.88 7.22
CA TYR A 179 -8.19 -10.92 8.18
C TYR A 179 -9.45 -11.41 8.93
N LEU A 180 -10.04 -12.55 8.53
CA LEU A 180 -11.26 -13.09 9.15
C LEU A 180 -11.13 -13.25 10.68
N GLY A 181 -9.97 -13.71 11.15
CA GLY A 181 -9.71 -13.83 12.59
C GLY A 181 -9.78 -12.48 13.32
N MET A 182 -9.21 -11.42 12.73
CA MET A 182 -9.24 -10.07 13.28
C MET A 182 -10.65 -9.48 13.23
N VAL A 183 -11.36 -9.68 12.12
CA VAL A 183 -12.75 -9.22 11.92
C VAL A 183 -13.67 -9.82 12.98
N ARG A 184 -13.60 -11.14 13.23
CA ARG A 184 -14.37 -11.81 14.29
C ARG A 184 -14.11 -11.22 15.68
N GLN A 185 -12.85 -10.93 15.99
CA GLN A 185 -12.49 -10.31 17.27
C GLN A 185 -13.07 -8.91 17.40
N ALA A 186 -12.99 -8.10 16.34
CA ALA A 186 -13.52 -6.73 16.33
C ALA A 186 -15.05 -6.73 16.39
N SER A 187 -15.71 -7.62 15.65
CA SER A 187 -17.17 -7.80 15.66
C SER A 187 -17.68 -8.05 17.08
N ARG A 188 -17.11 -9.04 17.77
CA ARG A 188 -17.47 -9.37 19.16
C ARG A 188 -17.20 -8.24 20.15
N LYS A 189 -16.09 -7.51 19.96
CA LYS A 189 -15.69 -6.43 20.87
C LYS A 189 -16.58 -5.19 20.76
N TYR A 190 -17.06 -4.87 19.56
CA TYR A 190 -17.76 -3.61 19.28
C TYR A 190 -19.23 -3.79 18.89
N GLY A 191 -19.73 -5.03 18.78
CA GLY A 191 -21.12 -5.30 18.41
C GLY A 191 -21.46 -4.89 16.98
N VAL A 192 -20.51 -5.08 16.04
CA VAL A 192 -20.69 -4.76 14.61
C VAL A 192 -20.67 -6.04 13.80
N ASP A 193 -21.59 -6.20 12.85
CA ASP A 193 -21.66 -7.39 12.01
C ASP A 193 -20.37 -7.61 11.21
N GLU A 194 -19.87 -8.85 11.17
CA GLU A 194 -18.66 -9.21 10.42
C GLU A 194 -18.78 -8.85 8.93
N SER A 195 -19.97 -9.03 8.34
CA SER A 195 -20.27 -8.69 6.95
C SER A 195 -20.08 -7.19 6.67
N LEU A 196 -20.48 -6.33 7.60
CA LEU A 196 -20.31 -4.89 7.47
C LEU A 196 -18.83 -4.50 7.55
N ILE A 197 -18.07 -5.13 8.45
CA ILE A 197 -16.63 -4.87 8.56
C ILE A 197 -15.91 -5.28 7.28
N LEU A 198 -16.20 -6.47 6.75
CA LEU A 198 -15.64 -6.97 5.51
C LEU A 198 -16.01 -6.08 4.31
N ALA A 199 -17.26 -5.63 4.23
CA ALA A 199 -17.71 -4.73 3.16
C ALA A 199 -16.94 -3.39 3.18
N ILE A 200 -16.71 -2.82 4.36
CA ILE A 200 -15.89 -1.60 4.50
C ILE A 200 -14.45 -1.90 4.08
N MET A 201 -13.82 -2.95 4.61
CA MET A 201 -12.44 -3.30 4.26
C MET A 201 -12.24 -3.50 2.75
N GLN A 202 -13.17 -4.20 2.11
CA GLN A 202 -13.17 -4.42 0.67
C GLN A 202 -13.33 -3.10 -0.11
N THR A 203 -14.26 -2.25 0.31
CA THR A 203 -14.55 -0.99 -0.40
C THR A 203 -13.40 0.00 -0.30
N GLU A 204 -12.78 0.09 0.88
CA GLU A 204 -11.74 1.07 1.18
C GLU A 204 -10.36 0.70 0.62
N SER A 205 -9.99 -0.59 0.64
CA SER A 205 -8.63 -1.01 0.29
C SER A 205 -8.53 -2.28 -0.55
N SER A 206 -9.65 -2.97 -0.81
CA SER A 206 -9.64 -4.30 -1.45
C SER A 206 -8.71 -5.30 -0.73
N PHE A 207 -8.66 -5.16 0.60
CA PHE A 207 -7.80 -5.89 1.53
C PHE A 207 -6.30 -5.67 1.30
N ASN A 208 -5.92 -4.47 0.90
CA ASN A 208 -4.54 -4.03 0.76
C ASN A 208 -3.96 -3.56 2.13
N PRO A 209 -2.98 -4.25 2.72
CA PRO A 209 -2.34 -3.80 3.95
C PRO A 209 -1.46 -2.55 3.76
N TYR A 210 -1.02 -2.29 2.52
CA TYR A 210 -0.19 -1.14 2.12
C TYR A 210 -1.02 0.09 1.70
N ALA A 211 -2.32 0.10 2.01
CA ALA A 211 -3.23 1.13 1.54
C ALA A 211 -2.91 2.50 2.17
N VAL A 212 -2.53 3.46 1.33
CA VAL A 212 -2.31 4.86 1.71
C VAL A 212 -3.13 5.76 0.79
N SER A 213 -3.93 6.65 1.37
CA SER A 213 -4.69 7.66 0.63
C SER A 213 -3.96 8.99 0.61
N ARG A 214 -4.29 9.81 -0.41
CA ARG A 214 -3.91 11.23 -0.51
C ARG A 214 -4.50 12.10 0.60
N SER A 215 -5.47 11.59 1.36
CA SER A 215 -6.11 12.28 2.50
C SER A 215 -5.68 11.71 3.85
N ASP A 216 -4.45 11.21 3.95
CA ASP A 216 -3.83 10.64 5.17
C ASP A 216 -4.61 9.47 5.80
N ALA A 217 -5.40 8.77 4.99
CA ALA A 217 -6.10 7.56 5.40
C ALA A 217 -5.18 6.34 5.24
N LEU A 218 -5.08 5.51 6.28
CA LEU A 218 -4.11 4.43 6.34
C LEU A 218 -4.75 3.05 6.59
N GLY A 219 -4.17 2.05 5.93
CA GLY A 219 -4.41 0.63 6.13
C GLY A 219 -5.74 0.12 5.59
N LEU A 220 -6.08 -1.12 5.96
CA LEU A 220 -7.17 -1.91 5.40
C LEU A 220 -8.56 -1.26 5.45
N MET A 221 -8.78 -0.38 6.42
CA MET A 221 -10.07 0.31 6.62
C MET A 221 -9.96 1.84 6.41
N GLN A 222 -8.84 2.31 5.86
CA GLN A 222 -8.60 3.72 5.50
C GLN A 222 -8.98 4.69 6.64
N VAL A 223 -8.30 4.55 7.77
CA VAL A 223 -8.55 5.38 8.95
C VAL A 223 -7.71 6.66 8.88
N VAL A 224 -8.38 7.82 8.85
CA VAL A 224 -7.72 9.14 8.91
C VAL A 224 -7.30 9.47 10.34
N GLN A 225 -6.00 9.68 10.57
CA GLN A 225 -5.47 9.89 11.93
C GLN A 225 -6.02 11.15 12.62
N HIS A 226 -6.13 12.27 11.89
CA HIS A 226 -6.55 13.57 12.44
C HIS A 226 -7.99 13.59 13.00
N SER A 227 -8.89 12.81 12.40
CA SER A 227 -10.31 12.76 12.81
C SER A 227 -10.59 11.60 13.77
N ALA A 228 -9.90 10.48 13.61
CA ALA A 228 -10.10 9.25 14.38
C ALA A 228 -9.57 9.36 15.82
N VAL A 229 -8.39 9.96 16.01
CA VAL A 229 -7.78 10.11 17.35
C VAL A 229 -8.57 11.13 18.18
N LYS A 230 -9.00 12.26 17.59
CA LYS A 230 -9.82 13.27 18.28
C LYS A 230 -11.20 12.75 18.70
N THR A 231 -11.83 11.87 17.92
CA THR A 231 -13.19 11.38 18.24
C THR A 231 -13.22 10.17 19.19
N CYS A 232 -12.14 9.37 19.26
CA CYS A 232 -12.03 8.28 20.24
C CYS A 232 -11.98 8.77 21.69
N SER A 233 -11.36 9.93 21.95
CA SER A 233 -11.31 10.52 23.30
C SER A 233 -12.60 11.26 23.70
N ALA A 234 -13.47 11.59 22.75
CA ALA A 234 -14.52 12.58 23.01
C ALA A 234 -15.95 12.03 23.14
N HIS A 235 -16.48 11.14 22.29
CA HIS A 235 -17.95 11.01 22.20
C HIS A 235 -18.54 9.60 22.17
N ARG A 236 -19.58 9.41 23.00
CA ARG A 236 -20.15 8.12 23.39
C ARG A 236 -21.26 7.54 22.48
N GLY A 237 -21.63 8.18 21.36
CA GLY A 237 -22.89 7.84 20.65
C GLY A 237 -22.79 7.02 19.36
N ASN A 238 -21.79 7.28 18.49
CA ASN A 238 -21.75 6.76 17.11
C ASN A 238 -20.57 5.79 16.85
N ARG A 239 -20.20 5.04 17.89
CA ARG A 239 -18.83 4.55 18.16
C ARG A 239 -18.38 3.26 17.46
N ALA A 240 -19.30 2.40 17.05
CA ALA A 240 -18.92 1.02 16.73
C ALA A 240 -18.08 0.92 15.44
N ARG A 241 -18.51 1.58 14.36
CA ARG A 241 -17.84 1.52 13.03
C ARG A 241 -16.42 2.13 13.04
N ARG A 242 -16.26 3.30 13.67
CA ARG A 242 -14.96 4.01 13.73
C ARG A 242 -13.97 3.35 14.70
N ALA A 243 -14.44 2.83 15.85
CA ALA A 243 -13.58 2.14 16.80
C ALA A 243 -13.08 0.79 16.27
N VAL A 244 -13.92 0.07 15.51
CA VAL A 244 -13.53 -1.15 14.78
C VAL A 244 -12.41 -0.83 13.79
N ALA A 245 -12.57 0.22 12.98
CA ALA A 245 -11.58 0.62 11.99
C ALA A 245 -10.22 0.93 12.63
N ILE A 246 -10.19 1.72 13.71
CA ILE A 246 -8.94 2.09 14.40
C ILE A 246 -8.28 0.87 15.07
N CYS A 247 -9.06 -0.03 15.67
CA CYS A 247 -8.51 -1.21 16.35
C CYS A 247 -7.98 -2.26 15.37
N LEU A 248 -8.60 -2.39 14.18
CA LEU A 248 -8.15 -3.29 13.12
C LEU A 248 -6.93 -2.71 12.40
N THR A 249 -6.91 -1.40 12.11
CA THR A 249 -5.72 -0.74 11.57
C THR A 249 -4.55 -0.85 12.55
N ARG A 250 -4.69 -0.54 13.84
CA ARG A 250 -3.55 -0.67 14.80
C ARG A 250 -3.02 -2.09 15.00
N LYS A 251 -3.82 -3.13 14.77
CA LYS A 251 -3.39 -4.55 14.89
C LYS A 251 -2.85 -5.12 13.57
N ALA A 252 -3.35 -4.66 12.43
CA ALA A 252 -2.94 -5.13 11.11
C ALA A 252 -1.76 -4.34 10.54
N THR A 253 -1.69 -3.04 10.85
CA THR A 253 -0.51 -2.19 10.62
C THR A 253 0.25 -2.08 11.94
N LEU A 254 1.10 -3.08 12.23
CA LEU A 254 2.28 -2.86 13.07
C LEU A 254 3.28 -1.99 12.29
N ILE A 255 2.84 -0.81 11.86
CA ILE A 255 3.75 0.27 11.47
C ILE A 255 4.12 0.89 12.81
N PRO A 256 5.33 0.68 13.34
CA PRO A 256 5.77 1.44 14.48
C PRO A 256 5.76 2.90 14.02
N VAL A 257 4.97 3.74 14.68
CA VAL A 257 5.28 5.17 14.74
C VAL A 257 6.57 5.25 15.55
N ARG A 258 7.71 4.97 14.89
CA ARG A 258 9.00 5.35 15.46
C ARG A 258 8.97 6.87 15.49
N PRO A 259 9.31 7.50 16.63
CA PRO A 259 9.72 8.89 16.57
C PRO A 259 10.96 8.90 15.67
N ILE A 260 10.78 9.31 14.42
CA ILE A 260 11.86 9.88 13.64
C ILE A 260 12.35 11.03 14.55
N TRP A 261 13.65 11.03 14.86
CA TRP A 261 14.32 11.82 15.93
C TRP A 261 14.33 11.19 17.33
N ARG A 262 15.23 10.22 17.53
CA ARG A 262 16.15 10.28 18.68
C ARG A 262 17.52 10.66 18.13
N CYS A 263 18.01 11.84 18.53
CA CYS A 263 19.41 12.22 18.40
C CYS A 263 20.31 11.22 19.13
#